data_AF-A0A419J9Z3-F1
#
_entry.id   AF-A0A419J9Z3-F1
#
_cell.length_a   1.000
_cell.length_b   1.000
_cell.length_c   1.000
_cell.angle_alpha   90.00
_cell.angle_beta   90.00
_cell.angle_gamma   90.00
#
_symmetry.space_group_name_H-M   'P 1'
#
loop_
_entity.id
_entity.type
_entity.pdbx_description
1 polymer ?
#
loop_
_entity_poly.entity_id
_entity_poly.type
_entity_poly.pdbx_seq_one_letter_code
_entity_poly.pdbx_strand_id
1 'polypeptide(L)'
;MTHRVFKGKCPRCGKIYYSDSEDAIVLCDCWRYCPICGAEMQHYKPDLAANTYGSDGKHDLNIIMVCNNHSPPFYSSQKPVEVRFDA
;
A
#
# COMPACT_ATOMS: atom_id res chain seq x y z
N MET A 1 -13.32 -33.37 12.75
CA MET A 1 -13.24 -32.44 11.60
C MET A 1 -11.98 -31.63 11.77
N THR A 2 -10.93 -31.90 11.00
CA THR A 2 -9.71 -31.10 11.00
C THR A 2 -9.98 -29.82 10.20
N HIS A 3 -10.07 -28.68 10.87
CA HIS A 3 -10.08 -27.38 10.20
C HIS A 3 -8.72 -27.20 9.52
N ARG A 4 -8.70 -27.17 8.19
CA ARG A 4 -7.50 -26.85 7.41
C ARG A 4 -7.40 -25.33 7.35
N VAL A 5 -6.31 -24.79 7.90
CA VAL A 5 -6.00 -23.36 7.81
C VAL A 5 -5.03 -23.17 6.66
N PHE A 6 -5.40 -22.31 5.73
CA PHE A 6 -4.57 -21.92 4.58
C PHE A 6 -3.75 -20.69 4.93
N LYS A 7 -2.56 -20.58 4.31
CA LYS A 7 -1.59 -19.52 4.57
C LYS A 7 -1.33 -18.74 3.29
N GLY A 8 -1.28 -17.42 3.38
CA GLY A 8 -0.90 -16.53 2.28
C GLY A 8 0.18 -15.56 2.73
N LYS A 9 1.17 -15.27 1.87
CA LYS A 9 2.23 -14.29 2.14
C LYS A 9 2.08 -13.10 1.21
N CYS A 10 2.02 -11.89 1.76
CA CYS A 10 2.06 -10.68 0.94
C CYS A 10 3.39 -10.60 0.18
N PRO A 11 3.39 -10.51 -1.17
CA PRO A 11 4.62 -10.47 -1.96
C PRO A 11 5.39 -9.15 -1.80
N ARG A 12 4.78 -8.13 -1.19
CA ARG A 12 5.38 -6.80 -1.02
C ARG A 12 6.05 -6.60 0.32
N CYS A 13 5.37 -6.93 1.42
CA CYS A 13 5.90 -6.72 2.77
C CYS A 13 6.23 -8.03 3.52
N GLY A 14 5.86 -9.18 2.98
CA GLY A 14 6.10 -10.48 3.61
C GLY A 14 5.19 -10.83 4.78
N LYS A 15 4.23 -9.98 5.17
CA LYS A 15 3.22 -10.26 6.19
C LYS A 15 2.46 -11.55 5.83
N ILE A 16 2.27 -12.40 6.83
CA ILE A 16 1.56 -13.68 6.69
C ILE A 16 0.10 -13.50 7.13
N TYR A 17 -0.80 -14.04 6.31
CA TYR A 17 -2.23 -14.08 6.54
C TYR A 17 -2.69 -15.54 6.64
N TYR A 18 -3.77 -15.77 7.38
CA TYR A 18 -4.40 -17.08 7.55
C TYR A 18 -5.89 -17.01 7.22
N SER A 19 -6.43 -18.09 6.67
CA SER A 19 -7.85 -18.21 6.31
C SER A 19 -8.30 -19.66 6.44
N ASP A 20 -9.57 -19.87 6.80
CA ASP A 20 -10.21 -21.20 6.77
C ASP A 20 -10.68 -21.60 5.36
N SER A 21 -10.61 -20.67 4.40
CA SER A 21 -10.95 -20.87 2.99
C SER A 21 -9.74 -20.60 2.09
N GLU A 22 -9.47 -21.51 1.16
CA GLU A 22 -8.42 -21.40 0.13
C GLU A 22 -8.74 -20.28 -0.87
N ASP A 23 -10.02 -20.09 -1.20
CA ASP A 23 -10.50 -19.11 -2.17
C ASP A 23 -10.60 -17.68 -1.61
N ALA A 24 -10.28 -17.49 -0.33
CA ALA A 24 -10.30 -16.17 0.28
C ALA A 24 -9.27 -15.24 -0.37
N ILE A 25 -9.60 -13.95 -0.43
CA ILE A 25 -8.66 -12.91 -0.86
C ILE A 25 -8.57 -11.88 0.26
N VAL A 26 -7.34 -11.59 0.69
CA VAL A 26 -7.09 -10.54 1.67
C VAL A 26 -6.35 -9.37 1.01
N LEU A 27 -6.81 -8.15 1.27
CA LEU A 27 -6.11 -6.94 0.86
C LEU A 27 -5.08 -6.56 1.93
N CYS A 28 -3.80 -6.69 1.59
CA CYS A 28 -2.72 -6.26 2.47
C CYS A 28 -2.65 -4.72 2.54
N ASP A 29 -2.54 -4.23 3.77
CA ASP A 29 -2.49 -2.83 4.16
C ASP A 29 -1.09 -2.21 4.10
N CYS A 30 -0.07 -2.93 3.61
CA CYS A 30 1.31 -2.45 3.57
C CYS A 30 1.49 -1.15 2.76
N TRP A 31 0.57 -0.85 1.85
CA TRP A 31 0.53 0.42 1.11
C TRP A 31 0.25 1.63 2.01
N ARG A 32 -0.28 1.43 3.22
CA ARG A 32 -0.54 2.49 4.22
C ARG A 32 0.66 2.84 5.07
N TYR A 33 1.73 2.05 5.04
CA TYR A 33 2.89 2.22 5.92
C TYR A 33 4.12 2.62 5.12
N CYS A 34 4.88 3.57 5.66
CA CYS A 34 6.11 4.04 5.04
C CYS A 34 7.16 2.92 5.04
N PRO A 35 7.74 2.54 3.88
CA PRO A 35 8.76 1.50 3.83
C PRO A 35 10.09 1.94 4.44
N ILE A 36 10.28 3.24 4.72
CA ILE A 36 11.51 3.79 5.30
C ILE A 36 11.46 3.75 6.83
N CYS A 37 10.37 4.23 7.45
CA CYS A 37 10.27 4.36 8.91
C CYS A 37 9.16 3.54 9.57
N GLY A 38 8.31 2.87 8.80
CA GLY A 38 7.19 2.08 9.33
C GLY A 38 5.99 2.90 9.84
N ALA A 39 6.06 4.23 9.83
CA ALA A 39 4.94 5.09 10.22
C ALA A 39 3.75 4.95 9.26
N GLU A 40 2.54 5.10 9.78
CA GLU A 40 1.36 5.22 8.94
C GLU A 40 1.42 6.50 8.10
N MET A 41 1.20 6.36 6.80
CA MET A 41 1.20 7.45 5.83
C MET A 41 -0.16 8.14 5.78
N GLN A 42 -0.16 9.36 5.28
CA GLN A 42 -1.37 10.12 5.00
C GLN A 42 -1.74 10.01 3.52
N HIS A 43 -3.03 10.10 3.19
CA HIS A 43 -3.45 10.23 1.79
C HIS A 43 -2.85 11.51 1.19
N TYR A 44 -2.23 11.40 0.03
CA TYR A 44 -1.72 12.55 -0.68
C TYR A 44 -2.88 13.35 -1.26
N LYS A 45 -2.93 14.63 -0.93
CA LYS A 45 -3.87 15.60 -1.48
C LYS A 45 -3.05 16.62 -2.25
N PRO A 46 -2.87 16.46 -3.58
CA PRO A 46 -2.20 17.49 -4.35
C PRO A 46 -3.03 18.77 -4.31
N ASP A 47 -2.36 19.93 -4.30
CA ASP A 47 -3.03 21.19 -4.60
C ASP A 47 -3.50 21.13 -6.05
N LEU A 48 -4.81 21.28 -6.26
CA LEU A 48 -5.41 21.16 -7.58
C LEU A 48 -5.39 22.47 -8.38
N ALA A 49 -4.82 23.55 -7.82
CA ALA A 49 -4.78 24.84 -8.49
C ALA A 49 -4.02 24.76 -9.83
N ALA A 50 -4.50 25.47 -10.85
CA ALA A 50 -3.97 25.38 -12.22
C ALA A 50 -2.49 25.80 -12.34
N ASN A 51 -1.99 26.61 -11.39
CA ASN A 51 -0.58 26.96 -11.26
C ASN A 51 0.30 25.82 -10.68
N THR A 52 -0.32 24.81 -10.06
CA THR A 52 0.34 23.63 -9.50
C THR A 52 0.51 22.54 -10.56
N TYR A 53 -0.41 22.41 -11.51
CA TYR A 53 -0.24 21.54 -12.68
C TYR A 53 0.29 22.32 -13.88
N GLY A 54 1.52 22.83 -13.73
CA GLY A 54 2.28 23.32 -14.88
C GLY A 54 2.47 22.20 -15.92
N SER A 55 2.64 22.58 -17.18
CA SER A 55 2.93 21.67 -18.31
C SER A 55 4.27 20.91 -18.21
N ASP A 56 4.96 21.03 -17.07
CA ASP A 56 6.27 20.42 -16.80
C ASP A 56 6.20 19.02 -16.19
N GLY A 57 5.00 18.52 -15.88
CA GLY A 57 4.75 17.11 -15.51
C GLY A 57 5.34 16.70 -14.15
N LYS A 58 5.72 17.65 -13.29
CA LYS A 58 6.47 17.37 -12.04
C LYS A 58 5.62 16.90 -10.86
N HIS A 59 4.30 16.89 -10.99
CA HIS A 59 3.38 16.47 -9.93
C HIS A 59 2.64 15.19 -10.35
N ASP A 60 3.11 14.06 -9.83
CA ASP A 60 2.66 12.73 -10.24
C ASP A 60 1.26 12.42 -9.70
N LEU A 61 0.26 12.43 -10.59
CA LEU A 61 -1.14 12.07 -10.32
C LEU A 61 -1.28 10.64 -9.75
N ASN A 62 -0.24 9.83 -9.85
CA ASN A 62 -0.23 8.47 -9.34
C ASN A 62 0.17 8.37 -7.86
N ILE A 63 0.54 9.47 -7.20
CA ILE A 63 0.82 9.47 -5.76
C ILE A 63 -0.49 9.30 -4.99
N ILE A 64 -0.54 8.28 -4.14
CA ILE A 64 -1.70 7.92 -3.32
C ILE A 64 -1.45 8.28 -1.86
N MET A 65 -0.21 8.09 -1.38
CA MET A 65 0.16 8.27 0.02
C MET A 65 1.44 9.10 0.16
N VAL A 66 1.57 9.79 1.29
CA VAL A 66 2.74 10.60 1.65
C VAL A 66 3.16 10.35 3.11
N CYS A 67 4.47 10.26 3.34
CA CYS A 67 5.07 10.26 4.66
C CYS A 67 5.86 11.54 4.88
N ASN A 68 5.39 12.38 5.81
CA ASN A 68 5.99 13.67 6.14
C ASN A 68 7.08 13.57 7.23
N ASN A 69 7.47 12.36 7.65
CA ASN A 69 8.52 12.14 8.64
C ASN A 69 9.94 12.18 8.05
N HIS A 70 10.06 12.58 6.78
CA HIS A 70 11.32 12.63 6.03
C HIS A 70 11.49 13.99 5.35
N SER A 71 12.74 14.37 5.10
CA SER A 71 13.09 15.57 4.32
C SER A 71 14.05 15.15 3.20
N PRO A 72 13.60 15.09 1.92
CA PRO A 72 12.23 15.39 1.44
C PRO A 72 11.20 14.31 1.88
N PRO A 73 9.89 14.61 1.85
CA PRO A 73 8.84 13.62 2.12
C PRO A 73 8.94 12.40 1.21
N PHE A 74 8.52 11.25 1.71
CA PHE A 74 8.39 10.05 0.89
C PHE A 74 6.99 9.98 0.27
N TYR A 75 6.92 9.89 -1.06
CA TYR A 75 5.67 9.76 -1.81
C TYR A 75 5.53 8.33 -2.34
N SER A 76 4.33 7.77 -2.26
CA SER A 76 4.04 6.39 -2.67
C SER A 76 2.88 6.34 -3.65
N SER A 77 3.09 5.63 -4.75
CA SER A 77 2.06 5.21 -5.70
C SER A 77 1.60 3.76 -5.48
N GLN A 78 2.04 3.13 -4.37
CA GLN A 78 1.70 1.74 -4.08
C GLN A 78 0.20 1.58 -3.81
N LYS A 79 -0.43 0.68 -4.57
CA LYS A 79 -1.84 0.27 -4.39
C LYS A 79 -1.96 -0.85 -3.35
N PRO A 80 -3.17 -1.09 -2.80
CA PRO A 80 -3.46 -2.30 -2.04
C PRO A 80 -3.04 -3.57 -2.79
N VAL A 81 -2.59 -4.57 -2.03
CA VAL A 81 -2.02 -5.80 -2.59
C VAL A 81 -2.93 -6.97 -2.22
N GLU A 82 -3.43 -7.69 -3.22
CA GLU A 82 -4.15 -8.94 -2.99
C GLU A 82 -3.19 -10.03 -2.51
N VAL A 83 -3.60 -10.74 -1.46
CA VAL A 83 -2.95 -11.94 -0.94
C VAL A 83 -3.89 -13.12 -1.18
N ARG A 84 -3.39 -14.10 -1.93
CA ARG A 84 -4.02 -15.40 -2.16
C ARG A 84 -3.40 -16.42 -1.21
N PHE A 85 -4.16 -17.46 -0.86
CA PHE A 85 -3.71 -18.51 0.04
C PHE A 85 -3.19 -19.70 -0.75
N ASP A 86 -2.15 -20.33 -0.21
CA ASP A 86 -1.56 -21.55 -0.75
C ASP A 86 -2.40 -22.76 -0.32
N ALA A 87 -2.65 -23.69 -1.25
CA ALA A 87 -3.40 -24.93 -1.04
C ALA A 87 -2.69 -25.91 -0.11
#